data_AF-A0A1E3FW56-F1
#
_entry.id   AF-A0A1E3FW56-F1
#
_cell.length_a   1.000
_cell.length_b   1.000
_cell.length_c   1.000
_cell.angle_alpha   90.00
_cell.angle_beta   90.00
_cell.angle_gamma   90.00
#
_symmetry.space_group_name_H-M   'P 1'
#
loop_
_entity.id
_entity.type
_entity.pdbx_description
1 polymer ?
#
loop_
_entity_poly.entity_id
_entity_poly.type
_entity_poly.pdbx_seq_one_letter_code
_entity_poly.pdbx_strand_id
1 'polypeptide(L)'
;MSGATDRSQRIAELEHALANGFPSESTIVVHADDTSGRLTIQVSWVRVPSDEDAREWRCTVDLRFEPDVITRYASLGAADRLRVRTVLCDHARRAVDERKPRVEEAAIECNVALDVTRAELDAALRAP
;
A
#
# COMPACT_ATOMS: atom_id res chain seq x y z
N MET A 1 25.74 2.10 -13.33
CA MET A 1 24.85 0.93 -13.10
C MET A 1 24.24 0.90 -11.69
N SER A 2 23.92 2.05 -11.08
CA SER A 2 23.42 2.12 -9.68
C SER A 2 21.93 2.43 -9.56
N GLY A 3 21.29 3.03 -10.58
CA GLY A 3 19.90 3.47 -10.50
C GLY A 3 18.86 2.35 -10.49
N ALA A 4 19.10 1.25 -11.24
CA ALA A 4 18.20 0.10 -11.24
C ALA A 4 18.20 -0.63 -9.89
N THR A 5 19.38 -0.80 -9.28
CA THR A 5 19.53 -1.39 -7.94
C THR A 5 18.89 -0.51 -6.87
N ASP A 6 19.01 0.81 -6.98
CA ASP A 6 18.37 1.75 -6.04
C ASP A 6 16.84 1.69 -6.13
N ARG A 7 16.28 1.66 -7.35
CA ARG A 7 14.84 1.50 -7.56
C ARG A 7 14.31 0.21 -6.93
N SER A 8 14.91 -0.93 -7.24
CA SER A 8 14.47 -2.23 -6.69
C SER A 8 14.57 -2.25 -5.16
N GLN A 9 15.61 -1.63 -4.58
CA GLN A 9 15.74 -1.51 -3.13
C GLN A 9 14.63 -0.64 -2.53
N ARG A 10 14.25 0.46 -3.19
CA ARG A 10 13.13 1.31 -2.75
C ARG A 10 11.79 0.59 -2.81
N ILE A 11 11.57 -0.23 -3.83
CA ILE A 11 10.34 -1.04 -3.96
C ILE A 11 10.27 -2.06 -2.83
N ALA A 12 11.33 -2.83 -2.60
CA ALA A 12 11.39 -3.79 -1.49
C ALA A 12 11.14 -3.13 -0.12
N GLU A 13 11.62 -1.90 0.06
CA GLU A 13 11.36 -1.12 1.28
C GLU A 13 9.87 -0.76 1.46
N LEU A 14 9.19 -0.39 0.37
CA LEU A 14 7.74 -0.12 0.38
C LEU A 14 6.94 -1.41 0.60
N GLU A 15 7.29 -2.50 -0.09
CA GLU A 15 6.65 -3.81 0.09
C GLU A 15 6.74 -4.29 1.54
N HIS A 16 7.92 -4.18 2.15
CA HIS A 16 8.12 -4.58 3.54
C HIS A 16 7.30 -3.71 4.51
N ALA A 17 7.26 -2.39 4.29
CA ALA A 17 6.46 -1.50 5.13
C ALA A 17 4.96 -1.80 5.03
N LEU A 18 4.48 -2.11 3.83
CA LEU A 18 3.09 -2.49 3.57
C LEU A 18 2.75 -3.85 4.19
N ALA A 19 3.61 -4.85 4.04
CA ALA A 19 3.43 -6.16 4.69
C ALA A 19 3.29 -6.01 6.22
N ASN A 20 4.11 -5.16 6.84
CA ASN A 20 4.02 -4.86 8.28
C ASN A 20 2.78 -4.03 8.65
N GLY A 21 2.25 -3.23 7.73
CA GLY A 21 1.04 -2.43 7.94
C GLY A 21 -0.26 -3.25 7.93
N PHE A 22 -0.22 -4.45 7.32
CA PHE A 22 -1.35 -5.38 7.24
C PHE A 22 -0.93 -6.76 7.77
N PRO A 23 -0.66 -6.92 9.08
CA PRO A 23 -0.20 -8.19 9.63
C PRO A 23 -1.33 -9.22 9.64
N SER A 24 -1.24 -10.22 8.77
CA SER A 24 -2.07 -11.42 8.72
C SER A 24 -1.17 -12.58 8.28
N GLU A 25 -1.44 -13.80 8.74
CA GLU A 25 -0.68 -14.99 8.31
C GLU A 25 -0.81 -15.26 6.79
N SER A 26 -1.82 -14.66 6.15
CA SER A 26 -2.08 -14.76 4.71
C SER A 26 -1.71 -13.50 3.93
N THR A 27 -0.92 -12.58 4.50
CA THR A 27 -0.52 -11.36 3.79
C THR A 27 0.44 -11.69 2.66
N ILE A 28 0.02 -11.35 1.44
CA ILE A 28 0.79 -11.48 0.21
C ILE A 28 1.00 -10.07 -0.34
N VAL A 29 2.25 -9.74 -0.67
CA VAL A 29 2.61 -8.50 -1.35
C VAL A 29 3.23 -8.85 -2.69
N VAL A 30 2.70 -8.28 -3.77
CA VAL A 30 3.23 -8.42 -5.11
C VAL A 30 3.36 -7.05 -5.75
N HIS A 31 4.38 -6.85 -6.58
CA HIS A 31 4.49 -5.67 -7.41
C HIS A 31 4.51 -6.02 -8.89
N ALA A 32 4.01 -5.09 -9.70
CA ALA A 32 4.08 -5.14 -11.15
C ALA A 32 4.44 -3.76 -11.70
N ASP A 33 5.38 -3.74 -12.63
CA ASP A 33 5.66 -2.58 -13.46
C ASP A 33 4.83 -2.68 -14.74
N ASP A 34 4.20 -1.58 -15.16
CA ASP A 34 3.55 -1.51 -16.46
C ASP A 34 4.45 -0.87 -17.52
N THR A 35 4.01 -0.96 -18.78
CA THR A 35 4.75 -0.41 -19.94
C THR A 35 4.85 1.11 -19.94
N SER A 36 4.06 1.80 -19.12
CA SER A 36 4.11 3.25 -18.93
C SER A 36 5.06 3.68 -17.81
N GLY A 37 5.69 2.71 -17.13
CA GLY A 37 6.60 2.95 -16.00
C GLY A 37 5.88 3.18 -14.67
N ARG A 38 4.56 2.96 -14.61
CA ARG A 38 3.83 2.97 -13.34
C ARG A 38 4.14 1.67 -12.60
N LEU A 39 4.26 1.80 -11.30
CA LEU A 39 4.41 0.66 -10.38
C LEU A 39 3.07 0.44 -9.70
N THR A 40 2.59 -0.79 -9.67
CA THR A 40 1.51 -1.19 -8.77
C THR A 40 2.08 -2.11 -7.71
N ILE A 41 1.89 -1.79 -6.43
CA ILE A 41 2.12 -2.72 -5.33
C ILE A 41 0.75 -3.14 -4.82
N GLN A 42 0.41 -4.41 -4.99
CA GLN A 42 -0.80 -5.02 -4.47
C GLN A 42 -0.48 -5.73 -3.15
N VAL A 43 -1.29 -5.45 -2.13
CA VAL A 43 -1.26 -6.14 -0.84
C VAL A 43 -2.59 -6.84 -0.67
N SER A 44 -2.57 -8.16 -0.49
CA SER A 44 -3.78 -8.94 -0.21
C SER A 44 -3.63 -9.68 1.11
N TRP A 45 -4.69 -9.72 1.91
CA TRP A 45 -4.70 -10.43 3.18
C TRP A 45 -6.10 -10.90 3.56
N VAL A 46 -6.16 -11.80 4.53
CA VAL A 46 -7.42 -12.22 5.15
C VAL A 46 -7.65 -11.40 6.42
N ARG A 47 -8.81 -10.76 6.51
CA ARG A 47 -9.31 -10.09 7.71
C ARG A 47 -10.28 -11.03 8.42
N VAL A 48 -9.92 -11.45 9.63
CA VAL A 48 -10.81 -12.20 10.52
C VAL A 48 -11.68 -11.18 11.27
N PRO A 49 -13.02 -11.24 11.14
CA PRO A 49 -13.88 -10.37 11.91
C PRO A 49 -13.79 -10.68 13.42
N SER A 50 -14.13 -9.71 14.25
CA SER A 50 -14.13 -9.86 15.72
C SER A 50 -15.34 -10.61 16.28
N ASP A 51 -16.27 -11.03 15.42
CA ASP A 51 -17.50 -11.73 15.78
C ASP A 51 -17.35 -13.21 15.42
N GLU A 52 -17.68 -14.11 16.36
CA GLU A 52 -17.42 -15.56 16.25
C GLU A 52 -18.13 -16.21 15.04
N ASP A 53 -19.23 -15.62 14.57
CA ASP A 53 -20.01 -16.12 13.44
C ASP A 53 -19.69 -15.43 12.09
N ALA A 54 -18.78 -14.46 12.10
CA ALA A 54 -18.53 -13.64 10.92
C ALA A 54 -17.46 -14.26 10.01
N ARG A 55 -17.79 -14.32 8.71
CA ARG A 55 -16.95 -14.93 7.68
C ARG A 55 -15.66 -14.13 7.47
N GLU A 56 -14.56 -14.84 7.25
CA GLU A 56 -13.30 -14.25 6.79
C GLU A 56 -13.50 -13.44 5.50
N TRP A 57 -12.87 -12.26 5.45
CA TRP A 57 -12.88 -11.40 4.27
C TRP A 57 -11.52 -11.34 3.63
N ARG A 58 -11.49 -11.43 2.29
CA ARG A 58 -10.26 -11.21 1.52
C ARG A 58 -10.21 -9.74 1.15
N CYS A 59 -9.23 -9.04 1.71
CA CYS A 59 -8.98 -7.64 1.38
C CYS A 59 -7.82 -7.54 0.40
N THR A 60 -7.91 -6.55 -0.48
CA THR A 60 -6.83 -6.19 -1.40
C THR A 60 -6.67 -4.68 -1.43
N VAL A 61 -5.43 -4.20 -1.42
CA VAL A 61 -5.10 -2.79 -1.69
C VAL A 61 -4.11 -2.73 -2.83
N ASP A 62 -4.50 -2.04 -3.90
CA ASP A 62 -3.60 -1.65 -4.99
C ASP A 62 -3.07 -0.23 -4.72
N LEU A 63 -1.77 -0.09 -4.50
CA LEU A 63 -1.11 1.23 -4.53
C LEU A 63 -0.48 1.43 -5.90
N ARG A 64 -1.02 2.40 -6.66
CA ARG A 64 -0.64 2.70 -8.04
C ARG A 64 0.21 3.96 -8.09
N PHE A 65 1.51 3.78 -8.18
CA PHE A 65 2.49 4.85 -8.21
C PHE A 65 2.64 5.41 -9.62
N GLU A 66 2.58 6.74 -9.74
CA GLU A 66 2.97 7.42 -10.98
C GLU A 66 4.47 7.22 -11.29
N PRO A 67 4.88 7.31 -12.57
CA PRO A 67 6.22 6.88 -12.99
C PRO A 67 7.38 7.60 -12.28
N ASP A 68 7.21 8.88 -11.91
CA ASP A 68 8.24 9.68 -11.26
C ASP A 68 8.26 9.54 -9.73
N VAL A 69 7.22 8.95 -9.14
CA VAL A 69 7.06 8.89 -7.67
C VAL A 69 8.13 8.03 -7.02
N ILE A 70 8.47 6.89 -7.60
CA ILE A 70 9.53 6.02 -7.06
C ILE A 70 10.90 6.69 -7.17
N THR A 71 11.17 7.40 -8.27
CA THR A 71 12.39 8.20 -8.42
C THR A 71 12.45 9.32 -7.39
N ARG A 72 11.34 10.03 -7.16
CA ARG A 72 11.26 11.07 -6.13
C ARG A 72 11.46 10.47 -4.74
N TYR A 73 10.81 9.37 -4.42
CA TYR A 73 10.95 8.65 -3.16
C TYR A 73 12.40 8.20 -2.91
N ALA A 74 13.09 7.72 -3.95
CA ALA A 74 14.50 7.33 -3.88
C ALA A 74 15.42 8.51 -3.51
N SER A 75 15.10 9.71 -4.00
CA SER A 75 15.88 10.93 -3.70
C SER A 75 15.75 11.44 -2.26
N LEU A 76 14.78 10.94 -1.48
CA LEU A 76 14.53 11.40 -0.11
C LEU A 76 15.55 10.84 0.88
N GLY A 77 15.76 11.56 1.99
CA GLY A 77 16.52 11.04 3.13
C GLY A 77 15.76 9.91 3.86
N ALA A 78 16.47 9.16 4.70
CA ALA A 78 15.88 8.01 5.41
C ALA A 78 14.68 8.39 6.32
N ALA A 79 14.74 9.56 6.97
CA ALA A 79 13.66 10.06 7.83
C ALA A 79 12.39 10.38 7.02
N ASP A 80 12.56 11.07 5.89
CA ASP A 80 11.46 11.42 4.98
C ASP A 80 10.82 10.18 4.36
N ARG A 81 11.65 9.20 3.95
CA ARG A 81 11.15 7.90 3.47
C ARG A 81 10.35 7.17 4.55
N LEU A 82 10.81 7.17 5.79
CA LEU A 82 10.05 6.60 6.91
C LEU A 82 8.69 7.26 7.07
N ARG A 83 8.64 8.60 7.06
CA ARG A 83 7.38 9.35 7.15
C ARG A 83 6.43 8.99 6.02
N VAL A 84 6.90 8.98 4.77
CA VAL A 84 6.10 8.58 3.61
C VAL A 84 5.52 7.17 3.80
N ARG A 85 6.34 6.19 4.20
CA ARG A 85 5.87 4.81 4.44
C ARG A 85 4.78 4.76 5.49
N THR A 86 4.94 5.46 6.61
CA THR A 86 3.94 5.53 7.68
C THR A 86 2.62 6.09 7.16
N VAL A 87 2.66 7.22 6.45
CA VAL A 87 1.45 7.86 5.91
C VAL A 87 0.77 6.99 4.86
N LEU A 88 1.52 6.35 3.96
CA LEU A 88 0.96 5.44 2.96
C LEU A 88 0.27 4.23 3.61
N CYS A 89 0.90 3.61 4.62
CA CYS A 89 0.28 2.52 5.36
C CYS A 89 -1.01 2.97 6.08
N ASP A 90 -1.00 4.14 6.72
CA ASP A 90 -2.19 4.65 7.39
C ASP A 90 -3.31 5.02 6.42
N HIS A 91 -2.99 5.60 5.26
CA HIS A 91 -3.97 5.90 4.22
C HIS A 91 -4.58 4.61 3.65
N ALA A 92 -3.74 3.63 3.32
CA ALA A 92 -4.19 2.32 2.85
C ALA A 92 -5.11 1.63 3.87
N ARG A 93 -4.76 1.66 5.17
CA ARG A 93 -5.59 1.10 6.24
C ARG A 93 -6.95 1.81 6.35
N ARG A 94 -6.95 3.15 6.38
CA ARG A 94 -8.18 3.94 6.44
C ARG A 94 -9.11 3.66 5.26
N ALA A 95 -8.56 3.64 4.04
CA ALA A 95 -9.36 3.40 2.84
C ALA A 95 -10.01 2.00 2.84
N VAL A 96 -9.37 1.01 3.45
CA VAL A 96 -9.94 -0.33 3.63
C VAL A 96 -10.99 -0.35 4.73
N ASP A 97 -10.74 0.33 5.85
CA ASP A 97 -11.69 0.44 6.95
C ASP A 97 -12.97 1.20 6.56
N GLU A 98 -12.87 2.21 5.70
CA GLU A 98 -14.03 2.90 5.11
C GLU A 98 -14.87 1.99 4.21
N ARG A 99 -14.22 0.97 3.61
CA ARG A 99 -14.86 -0.02 2.75
C ARG A 99 -15.37 -1.23 3.51
N LYS A 100 -15.38 -1.19 4.85
CA LYS A 100 -15.90 -2.28 5.69
C LYS A 100 -17.34 -2.61 5.24
N PRO A 101 -17.59 -3.82 4.70
CA PRO A 101 -18.93 -4.19 4.27
C PRO A 101 -19.88 -4.13 5.47
N ARG A 102 -21.05 -3.54 5.27
CA ARG A 102 -22.12 -3.63 6.26
C ARG A 102 -22.57 -5.08 6.32
N VAL A 103 -22.88 -5.59 7.51
CA VAL A 103 -23.24 -7.00 7.78
C VAL A 103 -24.39 -7.51 6.87
N GLU A 104 -25.17 -6.59 6.30
CA GLU A 104 -26.31 -6.85 5.42
C GLU A 104 -25.92 -7.06 3.94
N GLU A 105 -24.71 -6.72 3.53
CA GLU A 105 -24.24 -6.85 2.14
C GLU A 105 -23.42 -8.13 1.95
N ALA A 106 -23.82 -8.95 0.97
CA ALA A 106 -23.15 -10.21 0.62
C ALA A 106 -21.73 -10.03 0.00
N ALA A 107 -21.12 -8.85 0.12
CA ALA A 107 -19.80 -8.56 -0.43
C ALA A 107 -18.71 -9.03 0.54
N ILE A 108 -18.06 -10.15 0.18
CA ILE A 108 -17.01 -10.84 0.94
C ILE A 108 -15.60 -10.23 0.67
N GLU A 109 -15.55 -9.15 -0.11
CA GLU A 109 -14.30 -8.57 -0.62
C GLU A 109 -14.15 -7.08 -0.27
N CYS A 110 -13.00 -6.74 0.31
CA CYS A 110 -12.59 -5.38 0.69
C CYS A 110 -11.45 -4.91 -0.22
N ASN A 111 -11.79 -4.61 -1.48
CA ASN A 111 -10.82 -4.21 -2.50
C ASN A 111 -10.76 -2.69 -2.63
N VAL A 112 -9.57 -2.11 -2.51
CA VAL A 112 -9.30 -0.67 -2.62
C VAL A 112 -8.19 -0.45 -3.64
N ALA A 113 -8.29 0.63 -4.42
CA ALA A 113 -7.18 1.14 -5.20
C ALA A 113 -6.90 2.58 -4.80
N LEU A 114 -5.62 2.90 -4.60
CA LEU A 114 -5.11 4.23 -4.25
C LEU A 114 -4.07 4.65 -5.28
N ASP A 115 -4.28 5.78 -5.93
CA ASP A 115 -3.27 6.40 -6.78
C ASP A 115 -2.30 7.19 -5.91
N VAL A 116 -1.02 6.83 -5.97
CA VAL A 116 0.07 7.55 -5.31
C VAL A 116 0.71 8.46 -6.34
N THR A 117 0.29 9.73 -6.31
CA THR A 117 0.83 10.78 -7.15
C THR A 117 2.00 11.49 -6.46
N ARG A 118 2.72 12.32 -7.21
CA ARG A 118 3.73 13.21 -6.60
C ARG A 118 3.12 14.15 -5.55
N ALA A 119 1.91 14.63 -5.77
CA ALA A 119 1.22 15.52 -4.82
C ALA A 119 0.91 14.80 -3.51
N GLU A 120 0.48 13.54 -3.56
CA GLU A 120 0.26 12.70 -2.38
C GLU A 120 1.57 12.45 -1.62
N LEU A 121 2.66 12.19 -2.34
CA LEU A 121 3.98 12.04 -1.72
C LEU A 121 4.43 13.33 -1.00
N ASP A 122 4.29 14.49 -1.65
CA ASP A 122 4.66 15.78 -1.07
C ASP A 122 3.72 16.21 0.06
N ALA A 123 2.45 15.74 0.06
CA ALA A 123 1.54 15.89 1.18
C ALA A 123 1.96 15.03 2.38
N ALA A 124 2.36 13.78 2.15
CA ALA A 124 2.86 12.88 3.19
C ALA A 124 4.11 13.44 3.90
N LEU A 125 4.99 14.12 3.17
CA LEU A 125 6.18 14.78 3.74
C LEU A 125 5.83 15.93 4.69
N ARG A 126 4.73 16.64 4.41
CA ARG A 126 4.22 17.77 5.20
C ARG A 126 3.35 17.34 6.38
N ALA A 127 2.94 16.06 6.45
CA ALA A 127 2.20 15.54 7.58
C ALA A 127 3.04 15.71 8.87
N PRO A 128 2.41 16.17 9.97
CA PRO A 128 3.11 16.47 11.23
C PRO A 128 3.84 15.25 11.81
#